data_AF-A0A1B6GN50-F1
#
_entry.id   AF-A0A1B6GN50-F1
#
_cell.length_a   1.000
_cell.length_b   1.000
_cell.length_c   1.000
_cell.angle_alpha   90.00
_cell.angle_beta   90.00
_cell.angle_gamma   90.00
#
_symmetry.space_group_name_H-M   'P 1'
#
loop_
_entity.id
_entity.type
_entity.pdbx_description
1 polymer ?
#
loop_
_entity_poly.entity_id
_entity_poly.type
_entity_poly.pdbx_seq_one_letter_code
_entity_poly.pdbx_strand_id
1 'polypeptide(L)'
;QSSSNVTLGPTISEQEVIKQGLLSDLHKLLDASYWTNEHISGSTMLTIPQLPELVPGYSISQLAADTSLTESYEKLVTEWERQIYDALRAYTSKKPGDEGPIAEYEYWHEREIGLGVLVEQLK
;
A
#
# COMPACT_ATOMS: atom_id res chain seq x y z
N GLN A 1 -60.08 3.96 -26.01
CA GLN A 1 -59.51 4.20 -24.68
C GLN A 1 -58.61 3.03 -24.37
N SER A 2 -57.29 3.20 -24.50
CA SER A 2 -56.30 2.15 -24.23
C SER A 2 -55.88 2.24 -22.78
N SER A 3 -56.20 1.22 -21.98
CA SER A 3 -55.67 1.06 -20.63
C SER A 3 -54.37 0.26 -20.71
N SER A 4 -53.25 0.95 -20.53
CA SER A 4 -51.93 0.33 -20.39
C SER A 4 -51.79 -0.24 -18.99
N ASN A 5 -51.72 -1.57 -18.87
CA ASN A 5 -51.35 -2.23 -17.62
C ASN A 5 -49.87 -1.95 -17.33
N VAL A 6 -49.62 -1.23 -16.23
CA VAL A 6 -48.29 -1.01 -15.68
C VAL A 6 -47.81 -2.33 -15.07
N THR A 7 -46.78 -2.92 -15.67
CA THR A 7 -46.04 -4.06 -15.11
C THR A 7 -45.29 -3.60 -13.88
N LEU A 8 -45.81 -3.91 -12.68
CA LEU A 8 -45.06 -3.83 -11.44
C LEU A 8 -43.94 -4.89 -11.48
N GLY A 9 -42.70 -4.43 -11.54
CA GLY A 9 -41.51 -5.28 -11.36
C GLY A 9 -41.49 -5.92 -9.97
N PRO A 10 -40.71 -6.99 -9.77
CA PRO A 10 -40.74 -7.75 -8.53
C PRO A 10 -40.21 -6.90 -7.37
N THR A 11 -41.05 -6.68 -6.35
CA THR A 11 -40.68 -6.00 -5.11
C THR A 11 -39.71 -6.90 -4.34
N ILE A 12 -38.42 -6.56 -4.36
CA ILE A 12 -37.39 -7.26 -3.59
C ILE A 12 -37.70 -7.06 -2.10
N SER A 13 -37.77 -8.15 -1.35
CA SER A 13 -38.00 -8.11 0.11
C SER A 13 -36.88 -7.34 0.80
N GLU A 14 -37.23 -6.52 1.79
CA GLU A 14 -36.30 -5.76 2.63
C GLU A 14 -35.21 -6.66 3.27
N GLN A 15 -35.57 -7.90 3.61
CA GLN A 15 -34.62 -8.92 4.09
C GLN A 15 -33.58 -9.31 3.04
N GLU A 16 -33.96 -9.38 1.76
CA GLU A 16 -33.02 -9.74 0.68
C GLU A 16 -32.07 -8.57 0.38
N VAL A 17 -32.53 -7.32 0.51
CA VAL A 17 -31.67 -6.13 0.41
C VAL A 17 -30.62 -6.12 1.53
N ILE A 18 -31.05 -6.36 2.78
CA ILE A 18 -30.13 -6.42 3.93
C ILE A 18 -29.10 -7.53 3.75
N LYS A 19 -29.54 -8.72 3.32
CA LYS A 19 -28.66 -9.85 3.06
C LYS A 19 -27.63 -9.54 1.97
N GLN A 20 -28.05 -8.92 0.87
CA GLN A 20 -27.14 -8.51 -0.21
C GLN A 20 -26.15 -7.44 0.26
N GLY A 21 -26.60 -6.47 1.05
CA GLY A 21 -25.72 -5.45 1.65
C GLY A 21 -24.65 -6.07 2.54
N LEU A 22 -25.05 -6.97 3.45
CA LEU A 22 -24.12 -7.68 4.33
C LEU A 22 -23.11 -8.53 3.53
N LEU A 23 -23.56 -9.23 2.49
CA LEU A 23 -22.69 -10.00 1.61
C LEU A 23 -21.69 -9.12 0.86
N SER A 24 -22.11 -7.95 0.40
CA SER A 24 -21.24 -6.94 -0.20
C SER A 24 -20.19 -6.47 0.80
N ASP A 25 -20.59 -6.15 2.03
CA ASP A 25 -19.66 -5.61 3.04
C ASP A 25 -18.68 -6.68 3.53
N LEU A 26 -19.09 -7.95 3.60
CA LEU A 26 -18.18 -9.06 3.87
C LEU A 26 -17.15 -9.25 2.74
N HIS A 27 -17.53 -9.08 1.48
CA HIS A 27 -16.57 -9.09 0.38
C HIS A 27 -15.59 -7.92 0.47
N LYS A 28 -16.07 -6.70 0.74
CA LYS A 28 -15.18 -5.53 0.95
C LYS A 28 -14.21 -5.74 2.10
N LEU A 29 -14.65 -6.36 3.20
CA LEU A 29 -13.78 -6.69 4.32
C LEU A 29 -12.71 -7.71 3.93
N LEU A 30 -13.09 -8.72 3.14
CA LEU A 30 -12.17 -9.72 2.63
C LEU A 30 -11.12 -9.08 1.71
N ASP A 31 -11.55 -8.22 0.79
CA ASP A 31 -10.67 -7.47 -0.12
C ASP A 31 -9.71 -6.58 0.68
N ALA A 32 -10.21 -5.85 1.68
CA ALA A 32 -9.39 -5.02 2.55
C ALA A 32 -8.36 -5.85 3.35
N SER A 33 -8.73 -7.06 3.78
CA SER A 33 -7.82 -7.99 4.48
C SER A 33 -6.69 -8.49 3.57
N TYR A 34 -7.03 -8.92 2.35
CA TYR A 34 -6.03 -9.33 1.36
C TYR A 34 -5.10 -8.18 0.99
N TRP A 35 -5.67 -7.02 0.70
CA TRP A 35 -4.93 -5.80 0.41
C TRP A 35 -3.97 -5.44 1.55
N THR A 36 -4.46 -5.46 2.79
CA THR A 36 -3.66 -5.17 3.98
C THR A 36 -2.53 -6.18 4.14
N ASN A 37 -2.79 -7.48 3.92
CA ASN A 37 -1.75 -8.50 4.02
C ASN A 37 -0.67 -8.32 2.94
N GLU A 38 -1.04 -8.03 1.69
CA GLU A 38 -0.07 -7.76 0.63
C GLU A 38 0.79 -6.53 0.93
N HIS A 39 0.18 -5.46 1.45
CA HIS A 39 0.86 -4.19 1.70
C HIS A 39 1.65 -4.16 3.01
N ILE A 40 1.27 -4.96 4.03
CA ILE A 40 2.02 -5.08 5.29
C ILE A 40 3.09 -6.18 5.22
N SER A 41 2.77 -7.34 4.66
CA SER A 41 3.68 -8.51 4.68
C SER A 41 4.68 -8.54 3.52
N GLY A 42 4.40 -7.83 2.41
CA GLY A 42 5.21 -7.89 1.18
C GLY A 42 6.03 -6.63 0.87
N SER A 43 5.74 -5.49 1.47
CA SER A 43 6.29 -4.20 1.05
C SER A 43 7.41 -3.69 1.96
N THR A 44 8.50 -4.46 2.12
CA THR A 44 9.78 -3.81 2.46
C THR A 44 10.27 -3.10 1.21
N MET A 45 9.87 -1.83 1.03
CA MET A 45 10.36 -1.02 -0.09
C MET A 45 11.87 -0.83 0.02
N LEU A 46 12.35 -0.71 1.26
CA LEU A 46 13.77 -0.66 1.57
C LEU A 46 14.30 -2.03 1.95
N THR A 47 15.41 -2.43 1.33
CA THR A 47 16.14 -3.64 1.74
C THR A 47 16.71 -3.43 3.13
N ILE A 48 16.26 -4.21 4.12
CA ILE A 48 16.83 -4.15 5.48
C ILE A 48 18.15 -4.93 5.49
N PRO A 49 19.30 -4.26 5.62
CA PRO A 49 20.58 -4.94 5.71
C PRO A 49 20.70 -5.67 7.05
N GLN A 50 21.33 -6.82 7.03
CA GLN A 50 21.83 -7.43 8.27
C GLN A 50 23.17 -6.76 8.58
N LEU A 51 23.21 -5.92 9.61
CA LEU A 51 24.41 -5.15 10.02
C LEU A 51 24.90 -5.64 11.39
N PRO A 52 25.43 -6.88 11.47
CA PRO A 52 25.89 -7.45 12.73
C PRO A 52 27.06 -6.67 13.33
N GLU A 53 27.78 -5.83 12.56
CA GLU A 53 28.90 -5.04 13.05
C GLU A 53 28.47 -3.78 13.85
N LEU A 54 27.20 -3.36 13.75
CA LEU A 54 26.66 -2.21 14.50
C LEU A 54 26.15 -2.57 15.90
N VAL A 55 26.29 -3.83 16.33
CA VAL A 55 26.00 -4.22 17.71
C VAL A 55 26.92 -3.51 18.72
N PRO A 56 26.45 -3.24 19.95
CA PRO A 56 27.26 -2.57 20.97
C PRO A 56 28.56 -3.34 21.25
N GLY A 57 29.71 -2.72 21.00
CA GLY A 57 31.02 -3.34 21.25
C GLY A 57 32.14 -2.87 20.33
N TYR A 58 31.81 -2.37 19.14
CA TYR A 58 32.79 -1.81 18.19
C TYR A 58 32.90 -0.29 18.33
N SER A 59 34.11 0.27 18.21
CA SER A 59 34.26 1.72 18.11
C SER A 59 33.97 2.20 16.69
N ILE A 60 33.26 3.32 16.55
CA ILE A 60 32.96 3.94 15.24
C ILE A 60 34.24 4.17 14.43
N SER A 61 35.33 4.55 15.09
CA SER A 61 36.65 4.72 14.47
C SER A 61 37.24 3.44 13.88
N GLN A 62 36.98 2.28 14.48
CA GLN A 62 37.44 0.98 13.97
C GLN A 62 36.60 0.55 12.76
N LEU A 63 35.28 0.72 12.84
CA LEU A 63 34.35 0.43 11.74
C LEU A 63 34.64 1.31 10.51
N ALA A 64 34.90 2.60 10.72
CA ALA A 64 35.22 3.54 9.63
C ALA A 64 36.62 3.32 9.01
N ALA A 65 37.52 2.65 9.73
CA ALA A 65 38.82 2.27 9.19
C ALA A 65 38.72 1.04 8.26
N ASP A 66 37.63 0.26 8.37
CA ASP A 66 37.34 -0.83 7.45
C ASP A 66 36.74 -0.29 6.15
N THR A 67 37.59 -0.20 5.13
CA THR A 67 37.21 0.27 3.80
C THR A 67 36.18 -0.65 3.14
N SER A 68 36.28 -1.97 3.32
CA SER A 68 35.33 -2.91 2.73
C SER A 68 33.94 -2.75 3.32
N LEU A 69 33.88 -2.56 4.64
CA LEU A 69 32.65 -2.32 5.35
C LEU A 69 32.04 -0.97 4.92
N THR A 70 32.85 0.09 4.86
CA THR A 70 32.41 1.42 4.43
C THR A 70 31.87 1.40 2.99
N GLU A 71 32.55 0.73 2.06
CA GLU A 71 32.06 0.54 0.68
C GLU A 71 30.73 -0.23 0.62
N SER A 72 30.52 -1.20 1.52
CA SER A 72 29.25 -1.93 1.59
C SER A 72 28.10 -1.03 2.05
N TYR A 73 28.35 -0.14 3.01
CA TYR A 73 27.38 0.85 3.47
C TYR A 73 27.07 1.89 2.40
N GLU A 74 28.06 2.37 1.66
CA GLU A 74 27.85 3.29 0.55
C GLU A 74 26.95 2.68 -0.54
N LYS A 75 27.21 1.41 -0.91
CA LYS A 75 26.37 0.68 -1.86
C LYS A 75 24.93 0.53 -1.36
N LEU A 76 24.77 0.20 -0.08
CA LEU A 76 23.46 0.09 0.53
C LEU A 76 22.69 1.42 0.52
N VAL A 77 23.33 2.51 0.93
CA VAL A 77 22.69 3.85 0.93
C VAL A 77 22.32 4.27 -0.49
N THR A 78 23.18 3.99 -1.47
CA THR A 78 22.88 4.25 -2.90
C THR A 78 21.69 3.42 -3.38
N GLU A 79 21.59 2.17 -2.95
CA GLU A 79 20.45 1.30 -3.25
C GLU A 79 19.15 1.83 -2.62
N TRP A 80 19.20 2.29 -1.37
CA TRP A 80 18.06 2.93 -0.71
C TRP A 80 17.63 4.20 -1.43
N GLU A 81 18.56 5.05 -1.86
CA GLU A 81 18.24 6.24 -2.65
C GLU A 81 17.44 5.87 -3.90
N ARG A 82 17.88 4.84 -4.63
CA ARG A 82 17.16 4.32 -5.81
C ARG A 82 15.77 3.81 -5.45
N GLN A 83 15.66 2.99 -4.40
CA GLN A 83 14.38 2.40 -3.96
C GLN A 83 13.37 3.48 -3.54
N ILE A 84 13.81 4.50 -2.79
CA ILE A 84 12.99 5.67 -2.42
C ILE A 84 12.52 6.40 -3.68
N TYR A 85 13.42 6.64 -4.63
CA TYR A 85 13.10 7.35 -5.86
C TYR A 85 12.07 6.59 -6.71
N ASP A 86 12.24 5.27 -6.87
CA ASP A 86 11.32 4.43 -7.64
C ASP A 86 9.95 4.35 -6.97
N ALA A 87 9.89 4.23 -5.64
CA ALA A 87 8.65 4.28 -4.87
C ALA A 87 7.92 5.62 -5.05
N LEU A 88 8.63 6.75 -4.89
CA LEU A 88 8.08 8.08 -5.13
C LEU A 88 7.55 8.21 -6.55
N ARG A 89 8.31 7.76 -7.56
CA ARG A 89 7.89 7.77 -8.95
C ARG A 89 6.63 6.93 -9.17
N ALA A 90 6.55 5.73 -8.61
CA ALA A 90 5.41 4.85 -8.77
C ALA A 90 4.11 5.49 -8.26
N TYR A 91 4.13 6.09 -7.07
CA TYR A 91 2.94 6.72 -6.49
C TYR A 91 2.64 8.12 -7.03
N THR A 92 3.65 8.84 -7.54
CA THR A 92 3.46 10.19 -8.12
C THR A 92 3.02 10.16 -9.58
N SER A 93 3.36 9.10 -10.33
CA SER A 93 3.04 8.97 -11.76
C SER A 93 1.66 8.39 -12.04
N LYS A 94 1.03 7.74 -11.05
CA LYS A 94 -0.35 7.25 -11.15
C LYS A 94 -1.32 8.40 -11.41
N LYS A 95 -2.37 8.12 -12.17
CA LYS A 95 -3.51 9.01 -12.39
C LYS A 95 -4.77 8.33 -11.86
N PRO A 96 -5.80 9.08 -11.44
CA PRO A 96 -7.12 8.52 -11.17
C PRO A 96 -7.59 7.73 -12.40
N GLY A 97 -8.16 6.54 -12.17
CA GLY A 97 -8.60 5.64 -13.25
C GLY A 97 -9.81 6.20 -14.00
N ASP A 98 -10.96 6.25 -13.31
CA ASP A 98 -12.21 6.79 -13.83
C ASP A 98 -12.48 8.22 -13.34
N GLU A 99 -13.32 8.96 -14.08
CA GLU A 99 -13.83 10.26 -13.62
C GLU A 99 -14.92 10.04 -12.57
N GLY A 100 -14.61 10.31 -11.31
CA GLY A 100 -15.60 10.25 -10.23
C GLY A 100 -14.98 10.34 -8.83
N PRO A 101 -15.79 10.74 -7.82
CA PRO A 101 -15.30 10.96 -6.46
C PRO A 101 -14.74 9.68 -5.80
N ILE A 102 -15.23 8.51 -6.19
CA ILE A 102 -14.74 7.21 -5.68
C ILE A 102 -13.34 6.93 -6.23
N ALA A 103 -13.14 7.12 -7.53
CA ALA A 103 -11.84 6.92 -8.18
C ALA A 103 -10.78 7.90 -7.65
N GLU A 104 -11.16 9.14 -7.33
CA GLU A 104 -10.27 10.10 -6.66
C GLU A 104 -9.92 9.65 -5.23
N TYR A 105 -10.92 9.19 -4.47
CA TYR A 105 -10.68 8.67 -3.12
C TYR A 105 -9.72 7.50 -3.14
N GLU A 106 -9.95 6.49 -3.98
CA GLU A 106 -9.08 5.31 -4.10
C GLU A 106 -7.65 5.71 -4.50
N TYR A 107 -7.51 6.62 -5.46
CA TYR A 107 -6.21 7.15 -5.87
C TYR A 107 -5.45 7.81 -4.71
N TRP A 108 -6.10 8.68 -3.95
CA TRP A 108 -5.46 9.35 -2.82
C TRP A 108 -5.18 8.39 -1.66
N HIS A 109 -6.08 7.46 -1.41
CA HIS A 109 -5.95 6.48 -0.33
C HIS A 109 -4.79 5.51 -0.59
N GLU A 110 -4.66 4.98 -1.81
CA GLU A 110 -3.54 4.11 -2.17
C GLU A 110 -2.19 4.84 -2.04
N ARG A 111 -2.15 6.11 -2.44
CA ARG A 111 -0.96 6.95 -2.35
C ARG A 111 -0.59 7.29 -0.90
N GLU A 112 -1.57 7.61 -0.07
CA GLU A 112 -1.36 7.86 1.36
C GLU A 112 -0.72 6.66 2.03
N ILE A 113 -1.28 5.46 1.82
CA ILE A 113 -0.78 4.27 2.50
C ILE A 113 0.60 3.88 1.98
N GLY A 114 0.79 3.87 0.66
CA GLY A 114 2.08 3.53 0.05
C GLY A 114 3.23 4.44 0.52
N LEU A 115 3.00 5.76 0.51
CA LEU A 115 3.97 6.72 1.01
C LEU A 115 4.11 6.70 2.54
N GLY A 116 3.03 6.42 3.26
CA GLY A 116 3.05 6.24 4.71
C GLY A 116 3.96 5.10 5.14
N VAL A 117 3.89 3.95 4.47
CA VAL A 117 4.79 2.81 4.72
C VAL A 117 6.25 3.19 4.47
N LEU A 118 6.55 3.91 3.39
CA LEU A 118 7.90 4.39 3.10
C LEU A 118 8.41 5.34 4.20
N VAL A 119 7.55 6.23 4.71
CA VAL A 119 7.90 7.11 5.83
C VAL A 119 8.19 6.32 7.10
N GLU A 120 7.41 5.28 7.42
CA GLU A 120 7.67 4.44 8.59
C GLU A 120 8.98 3.64 8.46
N GLN A 121 9.38 3.23 7.25
CA GLN A 121 10.66 2.53 7.05
C GLN A 121 11.89 3.43 7.17
N LEU A 122 11.72 4.75 7.03
CA LEU A 122 12.79 5.74 7.14
C LEU A 122 12.99 6.28 8.57
N LYS A 123 12.09 5.94 9.50
CA LYS A 123 12.19 6.31 10.92
C LYS A 123 13.05 5.31 11.69
#